data_AF-A0A2D5WXL5-F1
#
_entry.id   AF-A0A2D5WXL5-F1
#
_cell.length_a   1.000
_cell.length_b   1.000
_cell.length_c   1.000
_cell.angle_alpha   90.00
_cell.angle_beta   90.00
_cell.angle_gamma   90.00
#
_symmetry.space_group_name_H-M   'P 1'
#
loop_
_entity.id
_entity.type
_entity.pdbx_description
1 polymer ?
#
loop_
_entity_poly.entity_id
_entity_poly.type
_entity_poly.pdbx_seq_one_letter_code
_entity_poly.pdbx_strand_id
1 'polypeptide(L)'
;MTFLKKLFFLISFLLWPQFGFTEGDGLPQMDITTFPSQVFWLIITFGILYLFMWRTAIPKLRNTIEERQDKILIDINEAEKVKSEAEETLKEYEEKMQSASKQASDIISQAKNKSDAMIDEIKKKQELKLSKMLNDSKDRISKQYEESRQQIENAKIESIKLISSKFLNDLPSDEDIMKEIN
;
A
#
# COMPACT_ATOMS: atom_id res chain seq x y z
N MET A 1 -56.79 -4.69 22.91
CA MET A 1 -58.14 -5.30 23.04
C MET A 1 -59.12 -4.50 23.92
N THR A 2 -58.65 -3.47 24.64
CA THR A 2 -59.49 -2.58 25.49
C THR A 2 -60.11 -1.40 24.73
N PHE A 3 -59.46 -0.91 23.67
CA PHE A 3 -59.94 0.24 22.89
C PHE A 3 -61.21 -0.07 22.07
N LEU A 4 -61.28 -1.27 21.46
CA LEU A 4 -62.44 -1.71 20.67
C LEU A 4 -63.68 -1.95 21.55
N LYS A 5 -63.50 -2.48 22.77
CA LYS A 5 -64.58 -2.65 23.76
C LYS A 5 -65.10 -1.30 24.28
N LYS A 6 -64.23 -0.31 24.48
CA LYS A 6 -64.63 1.05 24.86
C LYS A 6 -65.39 1.76 23.74
N LEU A 7 -65.01 1.54 22.48
CA LEU A 7 -65.71 2.09 21.31
C LEU A 7 -67.10 1.45 21.13
N PHE A 8 -67.24 0.14 21.34
CA PHE A 8 -68.53 -0.56 21.29
C PHE A 8 -69.47 -0.13 22.42
N PHE A 9 -68.95 0.11 23.63
CA PHE A 9 -69.72 0.62 24.76
C PHE A 9 -70.18 2.06 24.54
N LEU A 10 -69.35 2.89 23.90
CA LEU A 10 -69.71 4.27 23.55
C LEU A 10 -70.79 4.33 22.46
N ILE A 11 -70.73 3.43 21.48
CA ILE A 11 -71.74 3.32 20.40
C ILE A 11 -73.05 2.73 20.93
N SER A 12 -72.98 1.74 21.84
CA SER A 12 -74.18 1.16 22.47
C SER A 12 -74.88 2.11 23.43
N PHE A 13 -74.15 3.04 24.06
CA PHE A 13 -74.73 4.11 24.89
C PHE A 13 -75.45 5.17 24.04
N LEU A 14 -75.06 5.32 22.77
CA LEU A 14 -75.66 6.23 21.81
C LEU A 14 -76.95 5.67 21.15
N LEU A 15 -77.25 4.37 21.38
CA LEU A 15 -78.36 3.61 20.80
C LEU A 15 -79.32 3.03 21.88
N TRP A 16 -79.39 3.66 23.05
CA TRP A 16 -80.43 3.38 24.05
C TRP A 16 -81.76 4.05 23.62
N PRO A 17 -82.92 3.39 23.72
CA PRO A 17 -84.19 3.95 23.26
C PRO A 17 -84.53 5.21 24.05
N GLN A 18 -84.52 6.36 23.38
CA GLN A 18 -85.04 7.62 23.91
C GLN A 18 -86.57 7.58 23.80
N PHE A 19 -87.23 7.05 24.83
CA PHE A 19 -88.68 7.12 24.92
C PHE A 19 -89.09 8.54 25.32
N GLY A 20 -89.46 9.36 24.34
CA GLY A 20 -90.05 10.69 24.52
C GLY A 20 -91.50 10.68 24.03
N PHE A 21 -92.45 11.05 24.89
CA PHE A 21 -93.86 11.22 24.54
C PHE A 21 -94.04 12.50 23.73
N THR A 22 -94.76 12.42 22.61
CA THR A 22 -95.01 13.53 21.69
C THR A 22 -96.34 14.22 22.03
N GLU A 23 -96.29 15.47 22.48
CA GLU A 23 -97.36 16.45 22.27
C GLU A 23 -96.79 17.61 21.44
N GLY A 24 -97.52 18.04 20.43
CA GLY A 24 -96.97 18.57 19.18
C GLY A 24 -96.44 20.01 19.20
N ASP A 25 -95.39 20.24 18.40
CA ASP A 25 -95.33 21.21 17.29
C ASP A 25 -94.02 20.98 16.49
N GLY A 26 -94.09 20.90 15.15
CA GLY A 26 -92.93 20.84 14.25
C GLY A 26 -92.10 19.53 14.17
N LEU A 27 -91.31 19.41 13.09
CA LEU A 27 -90.31 18.35 12.94
C LEU A 27 -89.32 18.43 14.13
N PRO A 28 -89.16 17.39 14.97
CA PRO A 28 -88.36 17.44 16.20
C PRO A 28 -86.85 17.66 15.99
N GLN A 29 -86.41 17.73 14.72
CA GLN A 29 -85.03 17.95 14.30
C GLN A 29 -84.68 19.43 14.19
N MET A 30 -85.68 20.32 14.18
CA MET A 30 -85.53 21.78 14.03
C MET A 30 -85.97 22.54 15.29
N ASP A 31 -86.02 21.86 16.44
CA ASP A 31 -86.34 22.50 17.70
C ASP A 31 -85.12 23.27 18.23
N ILE A 32 -85.08 24.57 17.90
CA ILE A 32 -83.99 25.50 18.19
C ILE A 32 -83.70 25.68 19.69
N THR A 33 -84.60 25.24 20.54
CA THR A 33 -84.47 25.32 22.01
C THR A 33 -83.35 24.42 22.55
N THR A 34 -82.98 23.36 21.82
CA THR A 34 -81.93 22.41 22.24
C THR A 34 -80.52 22.78 21.74
N PHE A 35 -80.40 23.65 20.73
CA PHE A 35 -79.11 24.05 20.16
C PHE A 35 -78.13 24.69 21.16
N PRO A 36 -78.56 25.57 22.11
CA PRO A 36 -77.64 26.14 23.08
C PRO A 36 -76.94 25.09 23.96
N SER A 37 -77.66 24.03 24.35
CA SER A 37 -77.10 22.93 25.14
C SER A 37 -76.11 22.08 24.32
N GLN A 38 -76.44 21.79 23.06
CA GLN A 38 -75.52 21.08 22.16
C GLN A 38 -74.23 21.88 21.91
N VAL A 39 -74.35 23.19 21.68
CA VAL A 39 -73.20 24.09 21.49
C VAL A 39 -72.36 24.17 22.77
N PHE A 40 -72.99 24.22 23.94
CA PHE A 40 -72.28 24.21 25.22
C PHE A 40 -71.42 22.94 25.40
N TRP A 41 -72.01 21.76 25.17
CA TRP A 41 -71.27 20.50 25.25
C TRP A 41 -70.22 20.34 24.14
N LEU A 42 -70.48 20.86 22.94
CA LEU A 42 -69.51 20.91 21.86
C LEU A 42 -68.27 21.71 22.28
N ILE A 43 -68.46 22.90 22.85
CA ILE A 43 -67.36 23.74 23.31
C ILE A 43 -66.57 23.04 24.43
N ILE A 44 -67.24 22.39 25.38
CA ILE A 44 -66.56 21.65 26.45
C ILE A 44 -65.75 20.49 25.90
N THR A 45 -66.35 19.63 25.08
CA THR A 45 -65.68 18.43 24.54
C THR A 45 -64.56 18.80 23.58
N PHE A 46 -64.77 19.81 22.72
CA PHE A 46 -63.75 20.34 21.82
C PHE A 46 -62.62 21.03 22.59
N GLY A 47 -62.94 21.79 23.64
CA GLY A 47 -61.95 22.42 24.51
C GLY A 47 -61.05 21.40 25.23
N ILE A 48 -61.65 20.33 25.77
CA ILE A 48 -60.89 19.23 26.39
C ILE A 48 -60.00 18.54 25.36
N LEU A 49 -60.51 18.24 24.16
CA LEU A 49 -59.74 17.65 23.08
C LEU A 49 -58.58 18.57 22.65
N TYR A 50 -58.83 19.87 22.52
CA TYR A 50 -57.83 20.87 22.16
C TYR A 50 -56.71 20.93 23.20
N LEU A 51 -57.04 20.98 24.49
CA LEU A 51 -56.05 20.97 25.57
C LEU A 51 -55.23 19.68 25.57
N PHE A 52 -55.85 18.53 25.30
CA PHE A 52 -55.15 17.25 25.18
C PHE A 52 -54.19 17.23 23.98
N MET A 53 -54.63 17.73 22.82
CA MET A 53 -53.80 17.84 21.62
C MET A 53 -52.63 18.82 21.82
N TRP A 54 -52.88 19.98 22.42
CA TRP A 54 -51.82 20.94 22.74
C TRP A 54 -50.77 20.27 23.64
N ARG A 55 -51.20 19.60 24.71
CA ARG A 55 -50.25 19.00 25.64
C ARG A 55 -49.53 17.75 25.10
N THR A 56 -50.10 17.03 24.14
CA THR A 56 -49.56 15.74 23.71
C THR A 56 -49.04 15.72 22.27
N ALA A 57 -49.79 16.28 21.31
CA ALA A 57 -49.46 16.18 19.89
C ALA A 57 -48.32 17.14 19.50
N ILE A 58 -48.38 18.39 19.96
CA ILE A 58 -47.37 19.41 19.66
C ILE A 58 -45.96 19.00 20.18
N PRO A 59 -45.76 18.61 21.45
CA PRO A 59 -44.43 18.25 21.93
C PRO A 59 -43.87 16.99 21.25
N LYS A 60 -44.70 15.99 20.95
CA LYS A 60 -44.25 14.78 20.23
C LYS A 60 -43.75 15.09 18.82
N LEU A 61 -44.45 15.99 18.12
CA LEU A 61 -44.04 16.41 16.78
C LEU A 61 -42.72 17.19 16.84
N ARG A 62 -42.58 18.09 17.81
CA ARG A 62 -41.34 18.85 18.00
C ARG A 62 -40.15 17.94 18.27
N ASN A 63 -40.28 16.98 19.20
CA ASN A 63 -39.22 16.04 19.51
C ASN A 63 -38.77 15.25 18.27
N THR A 64 -39.73 14.79 17.44
CA THR A 64 -39.38 14.05 16.20
C THR A 64 -38.59 14.91 15.21
N ILE A 65 -38.90 16.21 15.12
CA ILE A 65 -38.19 17.13 14.23
C ILE A 65 -36.79 17.40 14.77
N GLU A 66 -36.65 17.66 16.07
CA GLU A 66 -35.37 17.86 16.75
C GLU A 66 -34.48 16.61 16.60
N GLU A 67 -34.99 15.42 16.89
CA GLU A 67 -34.26 14.15 16.72
C GLU A 67 -33.74 13.94 15.29
N ARG A 68 -34.52 14.32 14.28
CA ARG A 68 -34.10 14.23 12.87
C ARG A 68 -33.02 15.25 12.54
N GLN A 69 -33.16 16.48 13.03
CA GLN A 69 -32.14 17.52 12.83
C GLN A 69 -30.83 17.11 13.48
N ASP A 70 -30.87 16.62 14.72
CA ASP A 70 -29.68 16.15 15.44
C ASP A 70 -29.02 14.98 14.72
N LYS A 71 -29.79 14.00 14.23
CA LYS A 71 -29.25 12.90 13.43
C LYS A 71 -28.56 13.38 12.17
N ILE A 72 -29.18 14.29 11.41
CA ILE A 72 -28.57 14.84 10.19
C ILE A 72 -27.26 15.56 10.52
N LEU A 73 -27.22 16.33 11.60
CA LEU A 73 -25.99 17.02 12.02
C LEU A 73 -24.91 16.02 12.44
N ILE A 74 -25.25 14.96 13.17
CA ILE A 74 -24.31 13.90 13.53
C ILE A 74 -23.78 13.20 12.28
N ASP A 75 -24.66 12.82 11.35
CA ASP A 75 -24.29 12.11 10.12
C ASP A 75 -23.37 12.99 9.23
N ILE A 76 -23.61 14.30 9.15
CA ILE A 76 -22.76 15.25 8.43
C ILE A 76 -21.38 15.35 9.09
N ASN A 77 -21.32 15.51 10.42
CA ASN A 77 -20.06 15.58 11.15
C ASN A 77 -19.26 14.27 11.04
N GLU A 78 -19.93 13.13 11.10
CA GLU A 78 -19.30 11.82 10.92
C GLU A 78 -18.79 11.65 9.49
N ALA A 79 -19.56 12.05 8.48
CA ALA A 79 -19.11 12.03 7.09
C ALA A 79 -17.90 12.94 6.86
N GLU A 80 -17.87 14.14 7.45
CA GLU A 80 -16.73 15.05 7.36
C GLU A 80 -15.49 14.47 8.06
N LYS A 81 -15.67 13.86 9.24
CA LYS A 81 -14.59 13.18 9.96
C LYS A 81 -14.01 12.01 9.14
N VAL A 82 -14.87 11.14 8.61
CA VAL A 82 -14.46 10.01 7.77
C VAL A 82 -13.73 10.49 6.52
N LYS A 83 -14.21 11.59 5.92
CA LYS A 83 -13.54 12.21 4.78
C LYS A 83 -12.15 12.73 5.16
N SER A 84 -12.01 13.43 6.28
CA SER A 84 -10.73 13.92 6.78
C SER A 84 -9.74 12.78 7.06
N GLU A 85 -10.19 11.71 7.70
CA GLU A 85 -9.37 10.52 7.99
C GLU A 85 -8.93 9.82 6.68
N ALA A 86 -9.79 9.76 5.68
CA ALA A 86 -9.46 9.23 4.37
C ALA A 86 -8.43 10.09 3.63
N GLU A 87 -8.57 11.43 3.68
CA GLU A 87 -7.60 12.37 3.09
C GLU A 87 -6.23 12.27 3.78
N GLU A 88 -6.19 12.17 5.11
CA GLU A 88 -4.96 11.96 5.88
C GLU A 88 -4.30 10.63 5.53
N THR A 89 -5.07 9.54 5.49
CA THR A 89 -4.57 8.21 5.11
C THR A 89 -4.02 8.20 3.69
N LEU A 90 -4.70 8.87 2.76
CA LEU A 90 -4.26 8.99 1.37
C LEU A 90 -2.95 9.75 1.28
N LYS A 91 -2.81 10.86 2.01
CA LYS A 91 -1.56 11.63 2.09
C LYS A 91 -0.41 10.78 2.65
N GLU A 92 -0.63 10.06 3.75
CA GLU A 92 0.40 9.15 4.29
C GLU A 92 0.79 8.06 3.29
N TYR A 93 -0.17 7.53 2.55
CA TYR A 93 0.07 6.49 1.54
C TYR A 93 0.92 7.04 0.38
N GLU A 94 0.60 8.24 -0.11
CA GLU A 94 1.39 8.93 -1.13
C GLU A 94 2.82 9.21 -0.66
N GLU A 95 3.00 9.68 0.58
CA GLU A 95 4.32 9.90 1.17
C GLU A 95 5.12 8.59 1.30
N LYS A 96 4.48 7.50 1.77
CA LYS A 96 5.09 6.17 1.85
C LYS A 96 5.49 5.66 0.47
N MET A 97 4.64 5.84 -0.54
CA MET A 97 4.93 5.43 -1.91
C MET A 97 6.10 6.21 -2.51
N GLN A 98 6.15 7.53 -2.32
CA GLN A 98 7.24 8.38 -2.78
C GLN A 98 8.56 8.01 -2.08
N SER A 99 8.52 7.80 -0.76
CA SER A 99 9.68 7.36 0.02
C SER A 99 10.19 5.99 -0.44
N ALA A 100 9.29 5.01 -0.65
CA ALA A 100 9.64 3.69 -1.14
C ALA A 100 10.25 3.75 -2.55
N SER A 101 9.68 4.56 -3.45
CA SER A 101 10.22 4.78 -4.80
C SER A 101 11.63 5.37 -4.75
N LYS A 102 11.85 6.39 -3.91
CA LYS A 102 13.17 6.99 -3.71
C LYS A 102 14.18 5.98 -3.15
N GLN A 103 13.81 5.23 -2.12
CA GLN A 103 14.66 4.18 -1.54
C GLN A 103 15.02 3.11 -2.57
N ALA A 104 14.07 2.68 -3.41
CA ALA A 104 14.34 1.73 -4.49
C ALA A 104 15.36 2.30 -5.50
N SER A 105 15.19 3.55 -5.93
CA SER A 105 16.16 4.23 -6.80
C SER A 105 17.55 4.35 -6.16
N ASP A 106 17.61 4.68 -4.88
CA ASP A 106 18.87 4.76 -4.12
C ASP A 106 19.55 3.39 -4.03
N ILE A 107 18.80 2.31 -3.76
CA ILE A 107 19.32 0.93 -3.73
C ILE A 107 19.87 0.53 -5.10
N ILE A 108 19.14 0.82 -6.18
CA ILE A 108 19.60 0.51 -7.55
C ILE A 108 20.88 1.28 -7.88
N SER A 109 20.93 2.57 -7.54
CA SER A 109 22.12 3.41 -7.74
C SER A 109 23.33 2.89 -6.96
N GLN A 110 23.14 2.56 -5.67
CA GLN A 110 24.19 1.96 -4.84
C GLN A 110 24.65 0.60 -5.36
N ALA A 111 23.73 -0.26 -5.79
CA ALA A 111 24.06 -1.56 -6.36
C ALA A 111 24.87 -1.41 -7.65
N LYS A 112 24.50 -0.47 -8.52
CA LYS A 112 25.24 -0.16 -9.74
C LYS A 112 26.65 0.34 -9.42
N ASN A 113 26.78 1.32 -8.52
CA ASN A 113 28.09 1.86 -8.12
C ASN A 113 28.99 0.78 -7.50
N LYS A 114 28.44 -0.10 -6.66
CA LYS A 114 29.17 -1.24 -6.10
C LYS A 114 29.60 -2.24 -7.17
N SER A 115 28.71 -2.53 -8.12
CA SER A 115 29.01 -3.42 -9.25
C SER A 115 30.14 -2.85 -10.11
N ASP A 116 30.08 -1.57 -10.45
CA ASP A 116 31.09 -0.89 -11.25
C ASP A 116 32.45 -0.89 -10.52
N ALA A 117 32.47 -0.57 -9.22
CA ALA A 117 33.67 -0.64 -8.40
C ALA A 117 34.26 -2.06 -8.31
N MET A 118 33.41 -3.09 -8.20
CA MET A 118 33.84 -4.49 -8.17
C MET A 118 34.41 -4.93 -9.52
N ILE A 119 33.80 -4.51 -10.63
CA ILE A 119 34.29 -4.77 -11.98
C ILE A 119 35.68 -4.15 -12.16
N ASP A 120 35.87 -2.91 -11.73
CA ASP A 120 37.15 -2.22 -11.83
C ASP A 120 38.23 -2.87 -10.95
N GLU A 121 37.88 -3.33 -9.74
CA GLU A 121 38.81 -4.07 -8.89
C GLU A 121 39.22 -5.41 -9.53
N ILE A 122 38.26 -6.15 -10.09
CA ILE A 122 38.51 -7.41 -10.79
C ILE A 122 39.41 -7.17 -12.01
N LYS A 123 39.13 -6.14 -12.82
CA LYS A 123 39.97 -5.78 -13.98
C LYS A 123 41.40 -5.48 -13.55
N LYS A 124 41.61 -4.64 -12.53
CA LYS A 124 42.95 -4.33 -12.00
C LYS A 124 43.68 -5.58 -11.50
N LYS A 125 43.01 -6.45 -10.75
CA LYS A 125 43.59 -7.73 -10.29
C LYS A 125 43.96 -8.62 -11.47
N GLN A 126 43.12 -8.69 -12.49
CA GLN A 126 43.35 -9.50 -13.68
C GLN A 126 44.52 -8.96 -14.52
N GLU A 127 44.63 -7.63 -14.69
CA GLU A 127 45.75 -6.97 -15.36
C GLU A 127 47.07 -7.24 -14.64
N LEU A 128 47.10 -7.14 -13.31
CA LEU A 128 48.29 -7.49 -12.51
C LEU A 128 48.68 -8.96 -12.69
N LYS A 129 47.70 -9.87 -12.67
CA LYS A 129 47.93 -11.30 -12.88
C LYS A 129 48.47 -11.58 -14.29
N LEU A 130 47.88 -10.97 -15.32
CA LEU A 130 48.33 -11.08 -16.71
C LEU A 130 49.74 -10.54 -16.88
N SER A 131 50.05 -9.37 -16.32
CA SER A 131 51.39 -8.78 -16.35
C SER A 131 52.43 -9.70 -15.71
N LYS A 132 52.11 -10.27 -14.54
CA LYS A 132 52.99 -11.24 -13.87
C LYS A 132 53.20 -12.50 -14.71
N MET A 133 52.13 -13.08 -15.25
CA MET A 133 52.22 -14.27 -16.12
C MET A 133 53.06 -14.00 -17.37
N LEU A 134 52.93 -12.81 -17.97
CA LEU A 134 53.74 -12.39 -19.12
C LEU A 134 55.21 -12.26 -18.77
N ASN A 135 55.55 -11.65 -17.63
CA ASN A 135 56.93 -11.53 -17.18
C ASN A 135 57.53 -12.90 -16.85
N ASP A 136 56.82 -13.74 -16.09
CA ASP A 136 57.26 -15.11 -15.78
C ASP A 136 57.48 -15.94 -17.06
N SER A 137 56.63 -15.76 -18.08
CA SER A 137 56.78 -16.44 -19.37
C SER A 137 57.97 -15.92 -20.16
N LYS A 138 58.23 -14.60 -20.16
CA LYS A 138 59.42 -14.01 -20.79
C LYS A 138 60.70 -14.52 -20.13
N ASP A 139 60.73 -14.60 -18.80
CA ASP A 139 61.88 -15.10 -18.06
C ASP A 139 62.15 -16.59 -18.35
N ARG A 140 61.09 -17.41 -18.44
CA ARG A 140 61.19 -18.82 -18.86
C ARG A 140 61.74 -18.96 -20.28
N ILE A 141 61.22 -18.18 -21.22
CA ILE A 141 61.68 -18.18 -22.61
C ILE A 141 63.15 -17.76 -22.68
N SER A 142 63.57 -16.73 -21.94
CA SER A 142 64.96 -16.28 -21.90
C SER A 142 65.89 -17.35 -21.34
N LYS A 143 65.51 -18.02 -20.24
CA LYS A 143 66.29 -19.14 -19.69
C LYS A 143 66.41 -20.29 -20.67
N GLN A 144 65.30 -20.69 -21.28
CA GLN A 144 65.28 -21.79 -22.24
C GLN A 144 66.08 -21.46 -23.51
N TYR A 145 66.11 -20.19 -23.92
CA TYR A 145 66.97 -19.72 -25.00
C TYR A 145 68.46 -19.83 -24.64
N GLU A 146 68.85 -19.39 -23.44
CA GLU A 146 70.23 -19.48 -22.95
C GLU A 146 70.69 -20.95 -22.82
N GLU A 147 69.85 -21.81 -22.26
CA GLU A 147 70.09 -23.26 -22.16
C GLU A 147 70.25 -23.90 -23.54
N SER A 148 69.38 -23.58 -24.49
CA SER A 148 69.47 -24.08 -25.87
C SER A 148 70.74 -23.60 -26.57
N ARG A 149 71.15 -22.35 -26.34
CA ARG A 149 72.39 -21.81 -26.88
C ARG A 149 73.61 -22.54 -26.31
N GLN A 150 73.64 -22.80 -25.01
CA GLN A 150 74.72 -23.58 -24.38
C GLN A 150 74.77 -25.01 -24.92
N GLN A 151 73.63 -25.66 -25.12
CA GLN A 151 73.56 -26.99 -25.74
C GLN A 151 74.12 -26.98 -27.17
N ILE A 152 73.81 -25.94 -27.97
CA ILE A 152 74.35 -25.79 -29.33
C ILE A 152 75.88 -25.55 -29.31
N GLU A 153 76.40 -24.73 -28.38
CA GLU A 153 77.85 -24.55 -28.23
C GLU A 153 78.55 -25.85 -27.82
N ASN A 154 78.00 -26.59 -26.85
CA ASN A 154 78.54 -27.88 -26.44
C ASN A 154 78.52 -28.91 -27.59
N ALA A 155 77.41 -28.99 -28.34
CA ALA A 155 77.29 -29.87 -29.50
C ALA A 155 78.25 -29.47 -30.63
N LYS A 156 78.54 -28.18 -30.81
CA LYS A 156 79.58 -27.69 -31.73
C LYS A 156 80.97 -28.16 -31.29
N ILE A 157 81.34 -27.98 -30.02
CA ILE A 157 82.63 -28.43 -29.48
C ILE A 157 82.78 -29.95 -29.64
N GLU A 158 81.75 -30.73 -29.32
CA GLU A 158 81.75 -32.18 -29.49
C GLU A 158 81.91 -32.59 -30.95
N SER A 159 81.22 -31.92 -31.88
CA SER A 159 81.35 -32.16 -33.32
C SER A 159 82.74 -31.81 -33.84
N ILE A 160 83.33 -30.71 -33.38
CA ILE A 160 84.71 -30.31 -33.73
C ILE A 160 85.71 -31.33 -33.19
N LYS A 161 85.54 -31.82 -31.95
CA LYS A 161 86.37 -32.87 -31.37
C LYS A 161 86.29 -34.18 -32.17
N LEU A 162 85.08 -34.60 -32.56
CA LEU A 162 84.86 -35.78 -33.40
C LEU A 162 85.54 -35.64 -34.77
N ILE A 163 85.39 -34.50 -35.44
CA ILE A 163 86.05 -34.22 -36.72
C ILE A 163 87.57 -34.20 -36.54
N SER A 164 88.08 -33.46 -35.56
CA SER A 164 89.51 -33.34 -35.29
C SER A 164 90.15 -34.69 -34.99
N SER A 165 89.54 -35.53 -34.13
CA SER A 165 90.02 -36.88 -33.84
C SER A 165 90.04 -37.82 -35.07
N LYS A 166 89.22 -37.52 -36.08
CA LYS A 166 89.17 -38.27 -37.35
C LYS A 166 90.23 -37.80 -38.36
N PHE A 167 90.77 -36.58 -38.20
CA PHE A 167 91.67 -35.95 -39.16
C PHE A 167 93.09 -35.65 -38.64
N LEU A 168 93.29 -35.47 -37.32
CA LEU A 168 94.59 -35.20 -36.69
C LEU A 168 94.89 -36.29 -35.65
N ASN A 169 95.97 -37.03 -35.86
CA ASN A 169 96.40 -38.15 -35.01
C ASN A 169 97.24 -37.64 -33.80
N ASP A 170 96.86 -36.51 -33.19
CA ASP A 170 97.38 -36.00 -31.90
C ASP A 170 96.41 -34.97 -31.28
N LEU A 171 96.20 -35.02 -29.95
CA LEU A 171 95.12 -34.31 -29.23
C LEU A 171 95.50 -32.88 -28.80
N PRO A 172 94.77 -31.83 -29.20
CA PRO A 172 94.89 -30.52 -28.55
C PRO A 172 94.08 -30.51 -27.23
N SER A 173 94.69 -29.98 -26.18
CA SER A 173 94.15 -29.88 -24.82
C SER A 173 93.02 -28.85 -24.74
N ASP A 174 92.07 -29.06 -23.80
CA ASP A 174 90.85 -28.27 -23.60
C ASP A 174 91.10 -26.75 -23.39
N GLU A 175 92.32 -26.35 -23.03
CA GLU A 175 92.72 -24.95 -22.78
C GLU A 175 93.00 -24.14 -24.07
N ASP A 176 93.45 -24.79 -25.15
CA ASP A 176 93.80 -24.10 -26.41
C ASP A 176 92.54 -23.76 -27.24
N ILE A 177 91.52 -24.63 -27.21
CA ILE A 177 90.25 -24.43 -27.92
C ILE A 177 89.45 -23.26 -27.33
N MET A 178 89.53 -23.05 -26.01
CA MET A 178 88.86 -21.94 -25.33
C MET A 178 89.47 -20.57 -25.64
N LYS A 179 90.73 -20.50 -26.08
CA LYS A 179 91.43 -19.24 -26.39
C LYS A 179 91.14 -18.72 -27.80
N GLU A 180 90.79 -19.59 -28.73
CA GLU A 180 90.55 -19.25 -30.13
C GLU A 180 89.06 -18.97 -30.45
N ILE A 181 88.16 -19.27 -29.51
CA ILE A 181 86.70 -19.08 -29.63
C ILE A 181 86.21 -17.74 -29.03
N ASN A 182 87.06 -17.02 -28.28
CA ASN A 182 86.69 -15.73 -27.67
C ASN A 182 86.99 -14.52 -28.57
#